data_AF-A0A5A7QJ19-F1
#
_entry.id   AF-A0A5A7QJ19-F1
#
_cell.length_a   1.000
_cell.length_b   1.000
_cell.length_c   1.000
_cell.angle_alpha   90.00
_cell.angle_beta   90.00
_cell.angle_gamma   90.00
#
_symmetry.space_group_name_H-M   'P 1'
#
loop_
_entity.id
_entity.type
_entity.pdbx_description
1 polymer ?
#
loop_
_entity_poly.entity_id
_entity_poly.type
_entity_poly.pdbx_seq_one_letter_code
_entity_poly.pdbx_strand_id
1 'polypeptide(L)'
;MEQGNTAADRLSFDPLAPAVPISYPLKTLAELESRAYFNSFHFPFNQAAAKIPAGGGLPRRPRTLVCHDMQGGYGDDRFVQGGANAEAYAIWHWYLIDVFIYFSHNLVTLPPPSWTNAAHRNGVKVIFVFLFI
;
A
#
# COMPACT_ATOMS: atom_id res chain seq x y z
N MET A 1 16.73 27.40 1.77
CA MET A 1 15.81 28.41 1.21
C MET A 1 14.41 27.90 1.45
N GLU A 2 13.71 28.60 2.33
CA GLU A 2 12.35 28.35 2.79
C GLU A 2 11.38 28.57 1.62
N GLN A 3 10.78 27.49 1.11
CA GLN A 3 9.72 27.60 0.09
C GLN A 3 8.38 27.74 0.81
N GLY A 4 7.75 28.89 0.58
CA GLY A 4 6.52 29.30 1.22
C GLY A 4 5.35 28.34 0.97
N ASN A 5 4.73 27.94 2.06
CA ASN A 5 3.47 27.21 2.11
C ASN A 5 2.33 28.11 1.61
N THR A 6 1.95 28.00 0.34
CA THR A 6 0.78 28.71 -0.20
C THR A 6 -0.51 28.03 0.26
N ALA A 7 -1.54 28.83 0.59
CA ALA A 7 -2.83 28.37 1.12
C ALA A 7 -3.63 27.39 0.23
N ALA A 8 -3.19 27.12 -1.00
CA ALA A 8 -3.73 26.09 -1.89
C ALA A 8 -3.26 24.66 -1.54
N ASP A 9 -2.19 24.52 -0.74
CA ASP A 9 -1.58 23.22 -0.36
C ASP A 9 -2.29 22.53 0.84
N ARG A 10 -3.46 23.07 1.23
CA ARG A 10 -4.28 22.58 2.34
C ARG A 10 -5.67 22.13 1.89
N LEU A 11 -5.78 21.52 0.71
CA LEU A 11 -6.91 20.61 0.49
C LEU A 11 -6.66 19.39 1.37
N SER A 12 -7.18 19.45 2.60
CA SER A 12 -7.15 18.31 3.53
C SER A 12 -7.78 17.12 2.83
N PHE A 13 -7.02 16.03 2.69
CA PHE A 13 -7.56 14.76 2.21
C PHE A 13 -8.79 14.39 3.05
N ASP A 14 -9.96 14.37 2.42
CA ASP A 14 -11.21 13.95 3.04
C ASP A 14 -11.50 12.51 2.58
N PRO A 15 -11.37 11.50 3.47
CA PRO A 15 -11.60 10.11 3.11
C PRO A 15 -13.06 9.79 2.78
N LEU A 16 -14.02 10.67 3.10
CA LEU A 16 -15.44 10.46 2.83
C LEU A 16 -15.89 11.09 1.50
N ALA A 17 -15.13 12.03 0.97
CA ALA A 17 -15.47 12.72 -0.28
C ALA A 17 -15.25 11.82 -1.51
N PRO A 18 -16.16 11.84 -2.50
CA PRO A 18 -15.92 11.20 -3.79
C PRO A 18 -14.70 11.79 -4.51
N ALA A 19 -13.77 10.94 -4.91
CA ALA A 19 -12.53 11.32 -5.59
C ALA A 19 -11.97 10.18 -6.44
N VAL A 20 -10.85 10.41 -7.15
CA VAL A 20 -10.08 9.30 -7.73
C VAL A 20 -9.66 8.36 -6.59
N PRO A 21 -9.96 7.04 -6.65
CA PRO A 21 -9.67 6.16 -5.53
C PRO A 21 -8.16 6.00 -5.31
N ILE A 22 -7.72 6.17 -4.06
CA ILE A 22 -6.33 6.02 -3.66
C ILE A 22 -6.20 5.12 -2.42
N SER A 23 -5.03 4.51 -2.28
CA SER A 23 -4.53 3.92 -1.04
C SER A 23 -3.84 4.98 -0.20
N TYR A 24 -4.00 4.89 1.12
CA TYR A 24 -3.42 5.85 2.07
C TYR A 24 -3.19 5.17 3.43
N PRO A 25 -2.23 5.67 4.23
CA PRO A 25 -1.89 5.11 5.53
C PRO A 25 -2.84 5.57 6.64
N LEU A 26 -2.73 4.92 7.81
CA LEU A 26 -3.21 5.49 9.08
C LEU A 26 -2.01 6.06 9.82
N LYS A 27 -2.09 7.32 10.21
CA LYS A 27 -0.97 8.09 10.77
C LYS A 27 -0.98 8.13 12.29
N THR A 28 -2.14 7.94 12.91
CA THR A 28 -2.31 8.05 14.37
C THR A 28 -3.05 6.85 14.95
N LEU A 29 -2.85 6.57 16.24
CA LEU A 29 -3.59 5.52 16.95
C LEU A 29 -5.09 5.83 16.97
N ALA A 30 -5.47 7.11 17.10
CA ALA A 30 -6.87 7.53 17.05
C ALA A 30 -7.53 7.19 15.71
N GLU A 31 -6.83 7.38 14.58
CA GLU A 31 -7.33 6.95 13.26
C GLU A 31 -7.53 5.44 13.19
N LEU A 32 -6.57 4.65 13.71
CA LEU A 32 -6.67 3.20 13.75
C LEU A 32 -7.83 2.70 14.63
N GLU A 33 -7.96 3.27 15.83
CA GLU A 33 -9.01 2.93 16.80
C GLU A 33 -10.40 3.31 16.27
N SER A 34 -10.52 4.45 15.58
CA SER A 34 -11.79 4.92 15.02
C SER A 34 -12.38 3.97 13.98
N ARG A 35 -11.54 3.14 13.34
CA ARG A 35 -11.91 2.28 12.21
C ARG A 35 -12.53 3.07 11.03
N ALA A 36 -12.34 4.39 10.97
CA ALA A 36 -12.93 5.25 9.94
C ALA A 36 -12.49 4.87 8.52
N TYR A 37 -11.31 4.24 8.37
CA TYR A 37 -10.84 3.71 7.09
C TYR A 37 -11.89 2.86 6.38
N PHE A 38 -12.57 1.97 7.11
CA PHE A 38 -13.56 1.04 6.54
C PHE A 38 -14.84 1.74 6.07
N ASN A 39 -15.08 2.97 6.51
CA ASN A 39 -16.22 3.80 6.12
C ASN A 39 -15.86 4.84 5.04
N SER A 40 -14.61 4.85 4.57
CA SER A 40 -14.15 5.80 3.54
C SER A 40 -14.74 5.50 2.17
N PHE A 41 -14.89 6.53 1.34
CA PHE A 41 -15.22 6.40 -0.08
C PHE A 41 -14.21 5.51 -0.82
N HIS A 42 -12.95 5.54 -0.38
CA HIS A 42 -11.84 4.82 -0.98
C HIS A 42 -11.79 3.33 -0.63
N PHE A 43 -12.38 2.91 0.50
CA PHE A 43 -12.22 1.54 1.02
C PHE A 43 -12.66 0.43 0.05
N PRO A 44 -13.84 0.51 -0.61
CA PRO A 44 -14.27 -0.52 -1.56
C PRO A 44 -13.26 -0.78 -2.68
N PHE A 45 -12.49 0.24 -3.06
CA PHE A 45 -11.47 0.16 -4.12
C PHE A 45 -10.11 -0.34 -3.63
N ASN A 46 -9.86 -0.29 -2.31
CA ASN A 46 -8.63 -0.76 -1.68
C ASN A 46 -8.61 -2.26 -1.40
N GLN A 47 -9.65 -2.99 -1.83
CA GLN A 47 -9.72 -4.45 -1.68
C GLN A 47 -9.05 -5.14 -2.87
N ALA A 48 -8.05 -5.96 -2.58
CA ALA A 48 -7.41 -6.78 -3.60
C ALA A 48 -8.37 -7.87 -4.11
N ALA A 49 -8.51 -7.99 -5.43
CA ALA A 49 -9.37 -8.98 -6.08
C ALA A 49 -8.69 -10.36 -6.22
N ALA A 50 -7.36 -10.38 -6.33
CA ALA A 50 -6.62 -11.63 -6.44
C ALA A 50 -6.52 -12.32 -5.08
N LYS A 51 -6.94 -13.58 -5.02
CA LYS A 51 -6.72 -14.43 -3.85
C LYS A 51 -5.34 -15.05 -3.94
N ILE A 52 -4.67 -15.19 -2.80
CA ILE A 52 -3.49 -16.05 -2.73
C ILE A 52 -3.93 -17.50 -3.04
N PRO A 53 -3.22 -18.24 -3.91
CA PRO A 53 -3.53 -19.63 -4.17
C PRO A 53 -3.62 -20.43 -2.87
N ALA A 54 -4.75 -21.10 -2.66
CA ALA A 54 -4.96 -21.92 -1.47
C ALA A 54 -4.01 -23.12 -1.48
N GLY A 55 -3.33 -23.39 -0.36
CA GLY A 55 -2.64 -24.67 -0.13
C GLY A 55 -1.12 -24.66 -0.02
N GLY A 56 -0.45 -23.51 -0.09
CA GLY A 56 1.00 -23.42 0.09
C GLY A 56 1.43 -22.83 1.45
N GLY A 57 1.93 -23.66 2.36
CA GLY A 57 2.83 -23.17 3.40
C GLY A 57 4.04 -22.48 2.75
N LEU A 58 4.75 -21.64 3.50
CA LEU A 58 6.03 -21.12 2.98
C LEU A 58 6.96 -22.32 2.70
N PRO A 59 7.75 -22.29 1.60
CA PRO A 59 8.55 -23.44 1.22
C PRO A 59 9.61 -23.75 2.29
N ARG A 60 9.98 -25.04 2.41
CA ARG A 60 10.98 -25.53 3.37
C ARG A 60 12.41 -25.34 2.83
N ARG A 61 12.75 -24.11 2.46
CA ARG A 61 14.08 -23.65 2.01
C ARG A 61 14.38 -22.26 2.60
N PRO A 62 15.60 -21.72 2.48
CA PRO A 62 15.85 -20.30 2.74
C PRO A 62 14.88 -19.45 1.92
N ARG A 63 14.40 -18.36 2.53
CA ARG A 63 13.33 -17.52 1.97
C ARG A 63 13.81 -16.10 1.74
N THR A 64 13.31 -15.50 0.68
CA THR A 64 13.56 -14.10 0.36
C THR A 64 12.36 -13.27 0.78
N LEU A 65 12.62 -12.31 1.66
CA LEU A 65 11.68 -11.26 1.99
C LEU A 65 12.10 -9.99 1.27
N VAL A 66 11.17 -9.35 0.57
CA VAL A 66 11.38 -8.03 -0.04
C VAL A 66 10.58 -7.01 0.73
N CYS A 67 11.26 -6.00 1.27
CA CYS A 67 10.66 -4.85 1.93
C CYS A 67 10.76 -3.64 0.99
N HIS A 68 9.61 -3.17 0.51
CA HIS A 68 9.53 -2.08 -0.45
C HIS A 68 9.22 -0.76 0.28
N ASP A 69 10.22 0.11 0.41
CA ASP A 69 10.08 1.48 0.93
C ASP A 69 10.06 2.47 -0.24
N MET A 70 8.87 2.88 -0.67
CA MET A 70 8.68 3.74 -1.84
C MET A 70 8.82 5.23 -1.47
N GLN A 71 10.01 5.65 -1.03
CA GLN A 71 10.30 7.05 -0.64
C GLN A 71 9.30 7.66 0.35
N GLY A 72 8.93 6.92 1.41
CA GLY A 72 7.86 7.36 2.32
C GLY A 72 6.49 6.73 2.05
N GLY A 73 6.36 5.96 0.96
CA GLY A 73 5.18 5.20 0.56
C GLY A 73 4.13 6.04 -0.19
N TYR A 74 3.16 5.36 -0.79
CA TYR A 74 1.99 5.95 -1.46
C TYR A 74 2.33 7.09 -2.44
N GLY A 75 3.29 6.83 -3.32
CA GLY A 75 3.65 7.72 -4.43
C GLY A 75 2.74 7.48 -5.62
N ASP A 76 3.31 7.12 -6.77
CA ASP A 76 2.55 6.77 -7.98
C ASP A 76 1.68 5.51 -7.80
N ASP A 77 2.08 4.65 -6.88
CA ASP A 77 1.43 3.38 -6.56
C ASP A 77 0.24 3.52 -5.60
N ARG A 78 -0.05 4.74 -5.12
CA ARG A 78 -1.27 5.02 -4.34
C ARG A 78 -2.53 4.87 -5.18
N PHE A 79 -2.45 5.06 -6.50
CA PHE A 79 -3.61 4.94 -7.37
C PHE A 79 -3.96 3.47 -7.55
N VAL A 80 -5.16 3.09 -7.12
CA VAL A 80 -5.57 1.67 -6.98
C VAL A 80 -5.56 0.89 -8.30
N GLN A 81 -5.69 1.58 -9.43
CA GLN A 81 -5.68 1.03 -10.79
C GLN A 81 -4.38 1.33 -11.55
N GLY A 82 -3.34 1.79 -10.86
CA GLY A 82 -2.09 2.25 -11.46
C GLY A 82 -2.17 3.70 -11.95
N GLY A 83 -1.09 4.14 -12.60
CA GLY A 83 -0.94 5.48 -13.14
C GLY A 83 -0.29 5.47 -14.52
N ALA A 84 -0.01 6.66 -15.06
CA ALA A 84 0.58 6.84 -16.39
C ALA A 84 2.12 6.86 -16.37
N ASN A 85 2.76 6.77 -15.20
CA ASN A 85 4.22 6.79 -15.11
C ASN A 85 4.82 5.45 -15.57
N ALA A 86 5.43 5.43 -16.75
CA ALA A 86 6.11 4.27 -17.31
C ALA A 86 7.38 3.88 -16.52
N GLU A 87 7.98 4.83 -15.80
CA GLU A 87 9.17 4.65 -14.98
C GLU A 87 8.83 4.29 -13.51
N ALA A 88 7.54 4.04 -13.22
CA ALA A 88 7.12 3.62 -11.89
C ALA A 88 7.82 2.30 -11.51
N TYR A 89 8.22 2.19 -10.24
CA TYR A 89 8.88 0.99 -9.75
C TYR A 89 8.00 -0.25 -9.93
N ALA A 90 8.57 -1.29 -10.53
CA ALA A 90 7.89 -2.55 -10.79
C ALA A 90 8.78 -3.73 -10.40
N ILE A 91 8.14 -4.81 -9.93
CA ILE A 91 8.79 -6.08 -9.63
C ILE A 91 8.42 -7.07 -10.73
N TRP A 92 9.44 -7.63 -11.38
CA TRP A 92 9.28 -8.66 -12.42
C TRP A 92 9.60 -10.06 -11.90
N HIS A 93 10.60 -10.18 -11.02
CA HIS A 93 11.11 -11.46 -10.52
C HIS A 93 10.36 -11.97 -9.29
N TRP A 94 9.02 -11.94 -9.32
CA TRP A 94 8.18 -12.40 -8.21
C TRP A 94 8.47 -13.84 -7.78
N TYR A 95 8.90 -14.71 -8.71
CA TYR A 95 9.27 -16.10 -8.44
C TYR A 95 10.49 -16.26 -7.50
N LEU A 96 11.27 -15.20 -7.25
CA LEU A 96 12.36 -15.18 -6.28
C LEU A 96 11.94 -14.71 -4.89
N ILE A 97 10.69 -14.24 -4.73
CA ILE A 97 10.18 -13.59 -3.52
C ILE A 97 9.20 -14.54 -2.85
N ASP A 98 9.41 -14.82 -1.56
CA ASP A 98 8.48 -15.64 -0.78
C ASP A 98 7.48 -14.76 -0.01
N VAL A 99 7.96 -13.61 0.46
CA VAL A 99 7.19 -12.64 1.25
C VAL A 99 7.50 -11.23 0.76
N PHE A 100 6.45 -10.45 0.53
CA PHE A 100 6.53 -9.05 0.15
C PHE A 100 5.94 -8.17 1.27
N ILE A 101 6.67 -7.14 1.66
CA ILE A 101 6.24 -6.11 2.61
C ILE A 101 6.13 -4.80 1.85
N TYR A 102 4.98 -4.16 1.93
CA TYR A 102 4.82 -2.77 1.53
C TYR A 102 5.08 -1.88 2.74
N PHE A 103 6.22 -1.19 2.74
CA PHE A 103 6.68 -0.37 3.85
C PHE A 103 6.46 1.11 3.56
N SER A 104 6.09 1.84 4.60
CA SER A 104 6.09 3.29 4.60
C SER A 104 6.45 3.80 6.00
N HIS A 105 6.67 5.10 6.12
CA HIS A 105 7.07 5.73 7.38
C HIS A 105 5.86 6.18 8.22
N ASN A 106 4.72 5.50 8.06
CA ASN A 106 3.48 5.79 8.79
C ASN A 106 3.15 4.68 9.80
N LEU A 107 2.39 5.03 10.85
CA LEU A 107 1.99 4.13 11.93
C LEU A 107 1.40 2.81 11.42
N VAL A 108 0.43 2.87 10.49
CA VAL A 108 -0.08 1.68 9.79
C VAL A 108 -0.02 1.90 8.29
N THR A 109 0.68 0.99 7.61
CA THR A 109 0.86 1.01 6.17
C THR A 109 0.17 -0.21 5.56
N LEU A 110 -0.96 0.01 4.90
CA LEU A 110 -1.71 -1.00 4.15
C LEU A 110 -1.20 -1.10 2.69
N PRO A 111 -0.84 -2.28 2.18
CA PRO A 111 -0.36 -2.42 0.80
C PRO A 111 -1.44 -2.02 -0.21
N PRO A 112 -1.12 -1.16 -1.19
CA PRO A 112 -2.05 -0.86 -2.28
C PRO A 112 -2.55 -2.14 -2.98
N PRO A 113 -3.79 -2.15 -3.51
CA PRO A 113 -4.36 -3.33 -4.14
C PRO A 113 -3.59 -3.74 -5.39
N SER A 114 -2.94 -2.82 -6.10
CA SER A 114 -2.05 -3.11 -7.23
C SER A 114 -0.91 -4.06 -6.82
N TRP A 115 -0.21 -3.74 -5.72
CA TRP A 115 0.84 -4.57 -5.14
C TRP A 115 0.32 -5.90 -4.59
N THR A 116 -0.77 -5.86 -3.82
CA THR A 116 -1.39 -7.08 -3.27
C THR A 116 -1.82 -8.03 -4.38
N ASN A 117 -2.45 -7.51 -5.43
CA ASN A 117 -2.88 -8.30 -6.58
C ASN A 117 -1.69 -8.91 -7.33
N ALA A 118 -0.64 -8.14 -7.58
CA ALA A 118 0.55 -8.62 -8.28
C ALA A 118 1.24 -9.75 -7.52
N ALA A 119 1.45 -9.58 -6.22
CA ALA A 119 2.04 -10.59 -5.36
C ALA A 119 1.18 -11.87 -5.28
N HIS A 120 -0.12 -11.73 -5.03
CA HIS A 120 -1.03 -12.88 -4.93
C HIS A 120 -1.11 -13.69 -6.22
N ARG A 121 -1.13 -13.05 -7.39
CA ARG A 121 -1.10 -13.75 -8.68
C ARG A 121 0.17 -14.57 -8.89
N ASN A 122 1.26 -14.20 -8.23
CA ASN A 122 2.54 -14.91 -8.26
C ASN A 122 2.74 -15.86 -7.06
N GLY A 123 1.72 -16.08 -6.23
CA GLY A 123 1.82 -16.94 -5.05
C GLY A 123 2.65 -16.35 -3.89
N VAL A 124 2.94 -15.05 -3.94
CA VAL A 124 3.74 -14.35 -2.92
C VAL A 124 2.82 -13.84 -1.81
N LYS A 125 3.22 -14.05 -0.55
CA LYS A 125 2.49 -13.53 0.61
C LYS A 125 2.77 -12.05 0.79
N VAL A 126 1.72 -11.26 1.00
CA VAL A 126 1.85 -9.82 1.30
C VAL A 126 1.55 -9.56 2.75
N ILE A 127 2.38 -8.72 3.37
CA ILE A 127 2.24 -8.31 4.76
C ILE A 127 2.27 -6.77 4.81
N PHE A 128 1.43 -6.20 5.68
CA PHE A 128 1.36 -4.79 5.98
C PHE A 128 2.26 -4.45 7.17
N VAL A 129 2.62 -3.17 7.35
CA VAL A 129 3.50 -2.74 8.45
C VAL A 129 2.73 -1.97 9.51
N PHE A 130 3.00 -2.29 10.78
CA PHE A 130 2.69 -1.44 11.93
C PHE A 130 4.03 -0.96 12.51
N LEU A 131 4.26 0.36 12.51
CA LEU A 131 5.52 0.97 12.90
C LEU A 131 5.37 1.80 14.18
N PHE A 132 6.19 1.52 15.19
CA PHE A 132 6.33 2.39 16.36
C PHE A 132 7.38 3.45 16.04
N ILE A 133 6.97 4.72 16.09
CA ILE A 133 7.83 5.91 15.92
C ILE A 133 7.91 6.69 17.23
#